data_AF-A0A0Q5KG95-F1
#
_entry.id   AF-A0A0Q5KG95-F1
#
_cell.length_a   1.000
_cell.length_b   1.000
_cell.length_c   1.000
_cell.angle_alpha   90.00
_cell.angle_beta   90.00
_cell.angle_gamma   90.00
#
_symmetry.space_group_name_H-M   'P 1'
#
loop_
_entity.id
_entity.type
_entity.pdbx_description
1 polymer ?
#
loop_
_entity_poly.entity_id
_entity_poly.type
_entity_poly.pdbx_seq_one_letter_code
_entity_poly.pdbx_strand_id
1 'polypeptide(L)'
;MSAVPVPLAHEKNPAQRALLLLAALILLGGAWLPLGEPLPLPLRWLCTVLATSVVWLMVAMPRSLGYDLTDEGLRVQRMSGTFTWPYTDLRVLSPAGRLGAKVGGVGVPGYHSGTYRWQGPPGQEEPRVVRGLASARQGGVLLSVQGKPHYLTPADPQAFVAALRARGVPRK
;
A
#
# COMPACT_ATOMS: atom_id res chain seq x y z
N MET A 1 4.16 -23.49 17.40
CA MET A 1 5.30 -22.58 17.15
C MET A 1 4.71 -21.30 16.60
N SER A 2 4.81 -20.20 17.32
CA SER A 2 4.10 -18.96 17.00
C SER A 2 4.70 -18.34 15.74
N ALA A 3 3.90 -18.21 14.68
CA ALA A 3 4.23 -17.43 13.50
C ALA A 3 4.71 -16.06 13.99
N VAL A 4 5.98 -15.72 13.79
CA VAL A 4 6.51 -14.41 14.14
C VAL A 4 5.79 -13.42 13.23
N PRO A 5 4.84 -12.62 13.73
CA PRO A 5 4.12 -11.67 12.91
C PRO A 5 5.11 -10.55 12.68
N VAL A 6 5.90 -10.64 11.61
CA VAL A 6 6.76 -9.52 11.24
C VAL A 6 5.79 -8.41 10.83
N PRO A 7 5.72 -7.29 11.56
CA PRO A 7 4.79 -6.22 11.24
C PRO A 7 5.35 -5.51 10.01
N LEU A 8 4.97 -6.00 8.82
CA LEU A 8 5.62 -5.63 7.56
C LEU A 8 4.89 -4.52 6.80
N ALA A 9 3.82 -3.93 7.34
CA ALA A 9 3.22 -2.74 6.75
C ALA A 9 3.78 -1.50 7.43
N HIS A 10 4.29 -0.54 6.64
CA HIS A 10 4.68 0.77 7.16
C HIS A 10 3.57 1.35 8.04
N GLU A 11 3.94 1.76 9.25
CA GLU A 11 2.99 2.38 10.17
C GLU A 11 2.42 3.67 9.54
N LYS A 12 1.13 3.86 9.76
CA LYS A 12 0.29 4.96 9.26
C LYS A 12 1.07 6.26 9.17
N ASN A 13 1.18 6.88 7.99
CA ASN A 13 1.75 8.23 7.88
C ASN A 13 0.84 9.23 8.66
N PRO A 14 1.25 9.70 9.85
CA PRO A 14 0.38 10.48 10.72
C PRO A 14 0.10 11.86 10.11
N ALA A 15 1.01 12.37 9.27
CA ALA A 15 0.85 13.62 8.54
C ALA A 15 -0.31 13.55 7.54
N GLN A 16 -0.52 12.40 6.89
CA GLN A 16 -1.62 12.23 5.94
C GLN A 16 -2.98 12.14 6.64
N ARG A 17 -3.01 11.55 7.84
CA ARG A 17 -4.19 11.57 8.73
C ARG A 17 -4.48 12.97 9.25
N ALA A 18 -3.45 13.67 9.70
CA ALA A 18 -3.56 15.05 10.16
C ALA A 18 -4.04 15.99 9.04
N LEU A 19 -3.52 15.82 7.81
CA LEU A 19 -3.96 16.59 6.64
C LEU A 19 -5.42 16.31 6.27
N LEU A 20 -5.86 15.03 6.33
CA LEU A 20 -7.26 14.67 6.09
C LEU A 20 -8.18 15.23 7.18
N LEU A 21 -7.76 15.19 8.45
CA LEU A 21 -8.49 15.80 9.56
C LEU A 21 -8.56 17.33 9.41
N LEU A 22 -7.47 17.97 9.00
CA LEU A 22 -7.42 19.40 8.75
C LEU A 22 -8.33 19.79 7.57
N ALA A 23 -8.29 19.04 6.47
CA ALA A 23 -9.19 19.24 5.33
C ALA A 23 -10.66 19.05 5.73
N ALA A 24 -10.96 18.06 6.58
CA ALA A 24 -12.29 17.85 7.13
C ALA A 24 -12.74 19.03 8.02
N LEU A 25 -11.86 19.54 8.88
CA LEU A 25 -12.11 20.73 9.70
C LEU A 25 -12.31 21.98 8.85
N ILE A 26 -11.55 22.14 7.76
CA ILE A 26 -11.72 23.26 6.82
C ILE A 26 -13.05 23.16 6.07
N LEU A 27 -13.45 21.96 5.63
CA LEU A 27 -14.77 21.75 5.00
C LEU A 27 -15.92 21.99 5.99
N LEU A 28 -15.77 21.53 7.23
CA LEU A 28 -16.70 21.83 8.33
C LEU A 28 -16.75 23.33 8.61
N GLY A 29 -15.62 24.03 8.64
CA GLY A 29 -15.58 25.47 8.86
C GLY A 29 -16.12 26.29 7.68
N GLY A 30 -15.81 25.87 6.46
CA GLY A 30 -16.17 26.53 5.21
C GLY A 30 -17.68 26.55 4.95
N ALA A 31 -18.39 25.49 5.34
CA ALA A 31 -19.85 25.46 5.26
C ALA A 31 -20.52 26.52 6.17
N TRP A 32 -19.81 26.99 7.20
CA TRP A 32 -20.31 27.95 8.20
C TRP A 32 -19.66 29.35 8.08
N LEU A 33 -18.57 29.49 7.33
CA LEU A 33 -17.92 30.77 7.03
C LEU A 33 -18.78 31.62 6.07
N PRO A 34 -18.97 32.91 6.35
CA PRO A 34 -19.77 33.81 5.52
C PRO A 34 -18.94 34.30 4.32
N LEU A 35 -18.61 33.38 3.41
CA LEU A 35 -18.02 33.69 2.11
C LEU A 35 -19.15 33.80 1.08
N GLY A 36 -19.94 34.88 1.13
CA GLY A 36 -21.04 35.17 0.20
C GLY A 36 -22.44 34.87 0.74
N GLU A 37 -23.42 34.75 -0.17
CA GLU A 37 -24.80 34.44 0.22
C GLU A 37 -24.86 33.04 0.87
N PRO A 38 -25.39 32.93 2.10
CA PRO A 38 -25.41 31.68 2.82
C PRO A 38 -26.36 30.70 2.12
N LEU A 39 -25.85 29.51 1.82
CA LEU A 39 -26.68 28.37 1.39
C LEU A 39 -27.84 28.18 2.38
N PRO A 40 -29.03 27.76 1.91
CA PRO A 40 -30.14 27.46 2.81
C PRO A 40 -29.73 26.41 3.84
N LEU A 41 -30.12 26.62 5.10
CA LEU A 41 -29.82 25.74 6.25
C LEU A 41 -29.89 24.23 5.96
N PRO A 42 -30.93 23.68 5.30
CA PRO A 42 -30.99 22.24 5.01
C PRO A 42 -29.86 21.77 4.09
N LEU A 43 -29.45 22.59 3.12
CA LEU A 43 -28.39 22.25 2.18
C LEU A 43 -27.01 22.27 2.86
N ARG A 44 -26.79 23.19 3.81
CA ARG A 44 -25.57 23.22 4.63
C ARG A 44 -25.42 21.95 5.45
N TRP A 45 -26.49 21.49 6.10
CA TRP A 45 -26.50 20.23 6.85
C TRP A 45 -26.21 19.03 5.95
N LEU A 46 -26.88 18.95 4.80
CA LEU A 46 -26.65 17.89 3.83
C LEU A 46 -25.19 17.82 3.37
N CYS A 47 -24.60 18.95 2.97
CA CYS A 47 -23.20 19.02 2.56
C CYS A 47 -22.24 18.63 3.69
N THR A 48 -22.54 19.04 4.93
CA THR A 48 -21.72 18.71 6.09
C THR A 48 -21.76 17.21 6.39
N VAL A 49 -22.95 16.60 6.39
CA VAL A 49 -23.11 15.15 6.58
C VAL A 49 -22.40 14.38 5.47
N LEU A 50 -22.55 14.81 4.20
CA LEU A 50 -21.92 14.16 3.06
C LEU A 50 -20.39 14.23 3.14
N ALA A 51 -19.83 15.42 3.42
CA ALA A 51 -18.40 15.61 3.56
C ALA A 51 -17.84 14.80 4.75
N THR A 52 -18.52 14.83 5.89
CA THR A 52 -18.12 14.06 7.08
C THR A 52 -18.19 12.56 6.82
N SER A 53 -19.21 12.08 6.10
CA SER A 53 -19.36 10.67 5.72
C SER A 53 -18.25 10.21 4.78
N VAL A 54 -17.87 11.03 3.79
CA VAL A 54 -16.75 10.74 2.88
C VAL A 54 -15.41 10.71 3.62
N VAL A 55 -15.18 11.67 4.53
CA VAL A 55 -13.98 11.70 5.37
C VAL A 55 -13.94 10.49 6.30
N TRP A 56 -15.05 10.19 6.97
CA TRP A 56 -15.17 9.04 7.86
C TRP A 56 -14.91 7.74 7.11
N LEU A 57 -15.52 7.56 5.92
CA LEU A 57 -15.25 6.43 5.05
C LEU A 57 -13.77 6.33 4.69
N MET A 58 -13.12 7.44 4.31
CA MET A 58 -11.70 7.46 3.97
C MET A 58 -10.76 7.15 5.14
N VAL A 59 -11.13 7.53 6.36
CA VAL A 59 -10.35 7.28 7.59
C VAL A 59 -10.59 5.86 8.13
N ALA A 60 -11.83 5.38 8.06
CA ALA A 60 -12.24 4.05 8.52
C ALA A 60 -11.84 2.94 7.55
N MET A 61 -11.59 3.26 6.27
CA MET A 61 -11.17 2.27 5.28
C MET A 61 -9.83 1.63 5.70
N PRO A 62 -9.77 0.31 5.88
CA PRO A 62 -8.54 -0.40 6.22
C PRO A 62 -7.61 -0.37 5.00
N ARG A 63 -6.73 0.64 4.94
CA ARG A 63 -5.72 0.81 3.89
C ARG A 63 -4.50 -0.09 4.07
N SER A 64 -4.59 -1.14 4.90
CA SER A 64 -3.45 -1.98 5.22
C SER A 64 -3.31 -3.09 4.19
N LEU A 65 -2.30 -2.93 3.34
CA LEU A 65 -1.70 -4.06 2.66
C LEU A 65 -0.78 -4.76 3.69
N GLY A 66 -1.16 -5.95 4.13
CA GLY A 66 -0.44 -6.73 5.12
C GLY A 66 0.39 -7.83 4.45
N TYR A 67 1.56 -8.13 5.02
CA TYR A 67 2.35 -9.29 4.64
C TYR A 67 2.63 -10.09 5.89
N ASP A 68 2.42 -11.39 5.81
CA ASP A 68 2.69 -12.30 6.90
C ASP A 68 3.40 -13.54 6.36
N LEU A 69 4.39 -14.02 7.10
CA LEU A 69 5.18 -15.17 6.71
C LEU A 69 4.67 -16.38 7.49
N THR A 70 3.82 -17.17 6.85
CA THR A 70 3.23 -18.38 7.44
C THR A 70 4.13 -19.58 7.22
N ASP A 71 3.80 -20.73 7.79
CA ASP A 71 4.55 -21.97 7.57
C ASP A 71 4.41 -22.48 6.12
N GLU A 72 3.28 -22.17 5.47
CA GLU A 72 2.98 -22.59 4.10
C GLU A 72 3.52 -21.63 3.03
N GLY A 73 3.68 -20.35 3.36
CA GLY A 73 4.06 -19.33 2.38
C GLY A 73 3.94 -17.88 2.83
N LEU A 74 4.19 -16.98 1.87
CA LEU A 74 3.99 -15.54 2.05
C LEU A 74 2.51 -15.21 1.86
N ARG A 75 1.82 -14.88 2.96
CA ARG A 75 0.45 -14.40 2.96
C ARG A 75 0.45 -12.90 2.72
N VAL A 76 -0.31 -12.47 1.72
CA VAL A 76 -0.53 -11.06 1.41
C VAL A 76 -2.01 -10.75 1.63
N GLN A 77 -2.27 -9.85 2.57
CA GLN A 77 -3.60 -9.35 2.88
C GLN A 77 -3.80 -8.02 2.16
N ARG A 78 -4.88 -7.91 1.40
CA ARG A 78 -5.31 -6.68 0.74
C ARG A 78 -6.79 -6.45 1.01
N MET A 79 -7.27 -5.25 0.72
CA MET A 79 -8.68 -4.92 0.89
C MET A 79 -9.62 -5.85 0.10
N SER A 80 -9.20 -6.31 -1.08
CA SER A 80 -9.98 -7.23 -1.91
C SER A 80 -9.82 -8.72 -1.57
N GLY A 81 -9.15 -9.06 -0.46
CA GLY A 81 -9.01 -10.42 0.04
C GLY A 81 -7.60 -10.79 0.46
N THR A 82 -7.43 -12.03 0.90
CA THR A 82 -6.13 -12.58 1.31
C THR A 82 -5.71 -13.65 0.33
N PHE A 83 -4.43 -13.68 -0.04
CA PHE A 83 -3.85 -14.77 -0.84
C PHE A 83 -2.51 -15.19 -0.24
N THR A 84 -2.21 -16.49 -0.34
CA THR A 84 -0.94 -17.06 0.13
C THR A 84 -0.15 -17.54 -1.08
N TRP A 85 1.12 -17.15 -1.15
CA TRP A 85 2.06 -17.64 -2.14
C TRP A 85 3.01 -18.67 -1.52
N PRO A 86 3.02 -19.92 -2.02
CA PRO A 86 3.94 -20.94 -1.56
C PRO A 86 5.40 -20.52 -1.73
N TYR A 87 6.28 -20.88 -0.78
CA TYR A 87 7.70 -20.53 -0.86
C TYR A 87 8.40 -21.11 -2.10
N THR A 88 7.91 -22.24 -2.61
CA THR A 88 8.41 -22.90 -3.84
C THR A 88 8.30 -22.00 -5.07
N ASP A 89 7.30 -21.12 -5.10
CA ASP A 89 6.98 -20.26 -6.24
C ASP A 89 7.67 -18.89 -6.13
N LEU A 90 8.31 -18.62 -5.00
CA LEU A 90 8.94 -17.35 -4.67
C LEU A 90 10.42 -17.37 -5.03
N ARG A 91 10.90 -16.26 -5.60
CA ARG A 91 12.32 -15.96 -5.73
C ARG A 91 12.58 -14.51 -5.41
N VAL A 92 13.65 -14.21 -4.71
CA VAL A 92 14.05 -12.81 -4.46
C VAL A 92 14.83 -12.32 -5.68
N LEU A 93 14.32 -11.30 -6.38
CA LEU A 93 14.99 -10.69 -7.53
C LEU A 93 15.91 -9.57 -7.08
N SER A 94 15.36 -8.58 -6.38
CA SER A 94 16.15 -7.45 -5.89
C SER A 94 15.61 -6.94 -4.55
N PRO A 95 16.46 -6.71 -3.54
CA PRO A 95 16.07 -6.06 -2.30
C PRO A 95 15.92 -4.53 -2.45
N ALA A 96 16.21 -3.96 -3.63
CA ALA A 96 16.25 -2.51 -3.84
C ALA A 96 15.65 -2.09 -5.19
N GLY A 97 14.90 -0.99 -5.17
CA GLY A 97 14.39 -0.30 -6.36
C GLY A 97 13.12 0.48 -6.08
N ARG A 98 12.59 1.14 -7.11
CA ARG A 98 11.42 2.02 -7.02
C ARG A 98 10.40 1.74 -8.11
N LEU A 99 9.12 1.92 -7.75
CA LEU A 99 8.02 1.98 -8.70
C LEU A 99 8.06 3.31 -9.45
N GLY A 100 8.17 3.22 -10.77
CA GLY A 100 8.03 4.34 -11.69
C GLY A 100 6.58 4.63 -12.04
N ALA A 101 6.36 5.12 -13.26
CA ALA A 101 5.03 5.45 -13.76
C ALA A 101 4.11 4.21 -13.80
N LYS A 102 2.83 4.41 -13.46
CA LYS A 102 1.80 3.39 -13.62
C LYS A 102 1.53 3.20 -15.12
N VAL A 103 1.52 1.96 -15.57
CA VAL A 103 1.23 1.61 -16.97
C VAL A 103 -0.09 0.88 -17.14
N GLY A 104 -0.68 0.35 -16.06
CA GLY A 104 -2.00 -0.29 -16.14
C GLY A 104 -2.61 -0.67 -14.80
N GLY A 105 -3.92 -0.89 -14.79
CA GLY A 105 -4.69 -1.38 -13.64
C GLY A 105 -5.38 -0.28 -12.82
N VAL A 106 -6.26 -0.70 -11.92
CA VAL A 106 -7.07 0.19 -11.06
C VAL A 106 -6.24 0.66 -9.87
N GLY A 107 -6.31 1.96 -9.56
CA GLY A 107 -5.64 2.55 -8.40
C GLY A 107 -6.53 2.43 -7.18
N VAL A 108 -6.07 1.75 -6.14
CA VAL A 108 -6.79 1.74 -4.86
C VAL A 108 -6.17 2.82 -3.98
N PRO A 109 -6.98 3.72 -3.37
CA PRO A 109 -6.47 4.72 -2.45
C PRO A 109 -5.71 4.08 -1.29
N GLY A 110 -4.47 4.52 -1.05
CA GLY A 110 -3.66 4.07 0.08
C GLY A 110 -2.66 2.96 -0.21
N TYR A 111 -2.65 2.35 -1.40
CA TYR A 111 -1.55 1.48 -1.83
C TYR A 111 -1.45 1.38 -3.36
N HIS A 112 -0.24 1.13 -3.84
CA HIS A 112 0.09 0.94 -5.24
C HIS A 112 -0.22 -0.48 -5.69
N SER A 113 -1.45 -0.69 -6.12
CA SER A 113 -1.87 -1.88 -6.88
C SER A 113 -1.87 -1.62 -8.39
N GLY A 114 -1.46 -2.62 -9.15
CA GLY A 114 -1.49 -2.60 -10.62
C GLY A 114 -0.10 -2.77 -11.24
N THR A 115 0.03 -2.37 -12.49
CA THR A 115 1.23 -2.58 -13.29
C THR A 115 2.01 -1.27 -13.38
N TYR A 116 3.29 -1.30 -13.01
CA TYR A 116 4.17 -0.14 -12.94
C TYR A 116 5.46 -0.39 -13.71
N ARG A 117 6.04 0.67 -14.28
CA ARG A 117 7.44 0.62 -14.74
C ARG A 117 8.34 0.40 -13.53
N TRP A 118 9.31 -0.46 -13.70
CA TRP A 118 10.34 -0.66 -12.69
C TRP A 118 11.50 0.29 -12.95
N GLN A 119 12.07 0.80 -11.87
CA GLN A 119 13.32 1.54 -11.89
C GLN A 119 14.14 0.98 -10.74
N GLY A 120 15.01 0.02 -11.00
CA GLY A 120 15.94 -0.44 -10.00
C GLY A 120 17.37 0.01 -10.30
N PRO A 121 18.33 -0.51 -9.53
CA PRO A 121 19.72 -0.09 -9.59
C PRO A 121 20.34 -0.34 -10.99
N PRO A 122 21.18 0.60 -11.47
CA PRO A 122 21.87 0.44 -12.76
C PRO A 122 22.76 -0.81 -12.75
N GLY A 123 22.77 -1.54 -13.88
CA GLY A 123 23.64 -2.70 -14.10
C GLY A 123 23.05 -4.08 -13.78
N GLN A 124 21.77 -4.18 -13.42
CA GLN A 124 21.07 -5.47 -13.25
C GLN A 124 20.13 -5.76 -14.41
N GLU A 125 19.93 -7.05 -14.77
CA GLU A 125 18.86 -7.47 -15.67
C GLU A 125 17.52 -7.33 -14.96
N GLU A 126 16.88 -6.17 -15.16
CA GLU A 126 15.66 -5.85 -14.46
C GLU A 126 14.42 -6.04 -15.33
N PRO A 127 13.30 -6.51 -14.76
CA PRO A 127 12.03 -6.51 -15.47
C PRO A 127 11.60 -5.08 -15.77
N ARG A 128 11.27 -4.77 -17.02
CA ARG A 128 10.78 -3.43 -17.43
C ARG A 128 9.51 -3.00 -16.68
N VAL A 129 8.73 -3.98 -16.26
CA VAL A 129 7.39 -3.80 -15.71
C VAL A 129 7.16 -4.78 -14.56
N VAL A 130 6.57 -4.29 -13.47
CA VAL A 130 6.30 -5.07 -12.25
C VAL A 130 4.88 -4.88 -11.78
N ARG A 131 4.37 -5.87 -11.05
CA ARG A 131 3.08 -5.77 -10.35
C ARG A 131 3.30 -5.16 -8.98
N GLY A 132 2.77 -3.96 -8.78
CA GLY A 132 2.75 -3.30 -7.49
C GLY A 132 1.76 -4.00 -6.56
N LEU A 133 2.28 -4.41 -5.40
CA LEU A 133 1.52 -4.75 -4.20
C LEU A 133 2.26 -4.05 -3.06
N ALA A 134 2.23 -2.72 -3.06
CA ALA A 134 3.09 -1.91 -2.21
C ALA A 134 2.34 -0.73 -1.60
N SER A 135 2.62 -0.38 -0.34
CA SER A 135 2.14 0.83 0.32
C SER A 135 2.95 2.08 -0.05
N ALA A 136 4.19 1.92 -0.54
CA ALA A 136 5.06 3.00 -1.00
C ALA A 136 5.62 2.73 -2.41
N ARG A 137 6.21 3.76 -3.03
CA ARG A 137 6.91 3.61 -4.33
C ARG A 137 8.39 3.25 -4.18
N GLN A 138 8.94 3.30 -2.98
CA GLN A 138 10.36 3.10 -2.70
C GLN A 138 10.53 2.27 -1.42
N GLY A 139 11.74 1.77 -1.18
CA GLY A 139 12.05 1.02 0.05
C GLY A 139 11.37 -0.35 0.09
N GLY A 140 11.21 -0.99 -1.06
CA GLY A 140 10.56 -2.29 -1.19
C GLY A 140 11.46 -3.36 -1.79
N VAL A 141 10.94 -4.57 -1.80
CA VAL A 141 11.56 -5.80 -2.27
C VAL A 141 10.84 -6.27 -3.52
N LEU A 142 11.61 -6.64 -4.54
CA LEU A 142 11.14 -7.25 -5.76
C LEU A 142 11.24 -8.78 -5.63
N LEU A 143 10.10 -9.45 -5.69
CA LEU A 143 9.99 -10.90 -5.74
C LEU A 143 9.50 -11.36 -7.11
N SER A 144 9.97 -12.52 -7.57
CA SER A 144 9.33 -13.28 -8.64
C SER A 144 8.37 -14.28 -8.00
N VAL A 145 7.12 -14.24 -8.41
CA VAL A 145 6.08 -15.20 -8.00
C VAL A 145 5.64 -15.92 -9.27
N GLN A 146 5.90 -17.21 -9.38
CA GLN A 146 5.58 -18.00 -10.59
C GLN A 146 6.12 -17.33 -11.88
N GLY A 147 7.35 -16.81 -11.82
CA GLY A 147 7.99 -16.12 -12.95
C GLY A 147 7.52 -14.69 -13.20
N LYS A 148 6.55 -14.17 -12.43
CA LYS A 148 6.02 -12.80 -12.59
C LYS A 148 6.59 -11.88 -11.49
N PRO A 149 7.15 -10.73 -11.85
CA PRO A 149 7.76 -9.84 -10.87
C PRO A 149 6.69 -9.02 -10.12
N HIS A 150 6.74 -9.10 -8.79
CA HIS A 150 5.88 -8.41 -7.83
C HIS A 150 6.73 -7.57 -6.89
N TYR A 151 6.36 -6.30 -6.74
CA TYR A 151 7.02 -5.38 -5.83
C TYR A 151 6.20 -5.21 -4.57
N LEU A 152 6.86 -5.41 -3.43
CA LEU A 152 6.29 -5.36 -2.10
C LEU A 152 7.06 -4.31 -1.29
N THR A 153 6.41 -3.61 -0.37
CA THR A 153 7.09 -2.64 0.52
C THR A 153 6.93 -3.08 1.96
N PRO A 154 7.66 -4.14 2.37
CA PRO A 154 7.75 -4.50 3.77
C PRO A 154 8.31 -3.33 4.61
N ALA A 155 7.93 -3.25 5.88
CA ALA A 155 8.42 -2.23 6.81
C ALA A 155 9.96 -2.29 6.97
N ASP A 156 10.50 -3.51 7.02
CA ASP A 156 11.94 -3.79 6.96
C ASP A 156 12.25 -4.72 5.77
N PRO A 157 12.70 -4.17 4.63
CA PRO A 157 13.10 -4.94 3.46
C PRO A 157 14.22 -5.96 3.72
N GLN A 158 15.18 -5.61 4.60
CA GLN A 158 16.33 -6.47 4.84
C GLN A 158 15.95 -7.65 5.73
N ALA A 159 15.24 -7.40 6.83
CA ALA A 159 14.74 -8.46 7.70
C ALA A 159 13.75 -9.37 6.94
N PHE A 160 12.91 -8.80 6.08
CA PHE A 160 12.01 -9.58 5.24
C PHE A 160 12.75 -10.53 4.29
N VAL A 161 13.77 -10.04 3.58
CA VAL A 161 14.60 -10.87 2.69
C VAL A 161 15.41 -11.90 3.47
N ALA A 162 15.90 -11.57 4.67
CA ALA A 162 16.56 -12.53 5.55
C ALA A 162 15.60 -13.65 5.99
N ALA A 163 14.39 -13.30 6.38
CA ALA A 163 13.36 -14.25 6.79
C ALA A 163 12.87 -15.15 5.64
N LEU A 164 12.80 -14.62 4.40
CA LEU A 164 12.52 -15.43 3.20
C LEU A 164 13.66 -16.42 2.92
N ARG A 165 14.92 -15.97 3.03
CA ARG A 165 16.09 -16.84 2.86
C ARG A 165 16.16 -17.94 3.90
N ALA A 166 15.85 -17.64 5.17
CA ALA A 166 15.79 -18.63 6.24
C ALA A 166 14.75 -19.74 5.96
N ARG A 167 13.73 -19.45 5.15
CA ARG A 167 12.69 -20.41 4.72
C ARG A 167 12.98 -21.06 3.36
N GLY A 168 14.22 -20.94 2.86
CA GLY A 168 14.66 -21.63 1.64
C GLY A 168 14.28 -20.94 0.32
N VAL A 169 13.82 -19.68 0.35
CA VAL A 169 13.51 -18.93 -0.87
C VAL A 169 14.83 -18.52 -1.57
N PRO A 170 15.07 -18.94 -2.82
CA PRO A 170 16.32 -18.65 -3.51
C PRO A 170 16.38 -17.20 -4.01
N ARG A 171 17.61 -16.68 -4.12
CA ARG A 171 17.90 -15.42 -4.80
C ARG A 171 18.25 -15.70 -6.26
N LYS A 172 17.75 -14.88 -7.18
CA LYS A 172 18.16 -14.90 -8.59
C LYS A 172 19.53 -14.25 -8.74
#